data_AF-A0A7Z9SK63-F1
#
_entry.id   AF-A0A7Z9SK63-F1
#
_cell.length_a   1.000
_cell.length_b   1.000
_cell.length_c   1.000
_cell.angle_alpha   90.00
_cell.angle_beta   90.00
_cell.angle_gamma   90.00
#
_symmetry.space_group_name_H-M   'P 1'
#
loop_
_entity.id
_entity.type
_entity.pdbx_description
1 polymer ?
#
loop_
_entity_poly.entity_id
_entity_poly.type
_entity_poly.pdbx_seq_one_letter_code
_entity_poly.pdbx_strand_id
1 'polypeptide(L)'
;MNFTNNVSRKKIMAVAGLAWFVYVIFHMLSLLVFHSGNEVFNQFYDWINHLAVYHLLVLTLIALLVFHVGSAISRQLRNNVSKGQSYKKPYPLAIPRIVAWGGVSTLLLFIVFHFVQMKFFATDDMYQYMLTIFSQPLMLFVYLLGLVTLSAHLHHGLANVLQSLGVSAVNHYRLAFVIVLLI
;
A
#
# COMPACT_ATOMS: atom_id res chain seq x y z
N MET A 1 17.21 22.37 2.04
CA MET A 1 17.65 20.98 1.76
C MET A 1 17.57 20.74 0.27
N ASN A 2 18.64 20.30 -0.39
CA ASN A 2 18.61 19.99 -1.83
C ASN A 2 17.86 18.68 -2.08
N PHE A 3 16.61 18.77 -2.55
CA PHE A 3 15.73 17.65 -2.90
C PHE A 3 16.18 16.83 -4.13
N THR A 4 17.35 17.15 -4.69
CA THR A 4 17.86 16.60 -5.95
C THR A 4 18.81 15.42 -5.78
N ASN A 5 19.28 15.11 -4.57
CA ASN A 5 20.18 13.96 -4.36
C ASN A 5 19.41 12.64 -4.16
N ASN A 6 19.98 11.52 -4.61
CA ASN A 6 19.31 10.20 -4.59
C ASN A 6 18.96 9.71 -3.16
N VAL A 7 19.64 10.24 -2.14
CA VAL A 7 19.42 9.89 -0.72
C VAL A 7 18.16 10.54 -0.16
N SER A 8 18.00 11.85 -0.34
CA SER A 8 16.81 12.61 0.10
C SER A 8 15.54 12.06 -0.54
N ARG A 9 15.57 11.75 -1.84
CA ARG A 9 14.43 11.15 -2.54
C ARG A 9 14.06 9.77 -1.99
N LYS A 10 15.04 8.93 -1.61
CA LYS A 10 14.78 7.63 -0.96
C LYS A 10 14.10 7.81 0.40
N LYS A 11 14.55 8.79 1.20
CA LYS A 11 13.95 9.11 2.51
C LYS A 11 12.50 9.57 2.35
N ILE A 12 12.23 10.51 1.44
CA ILE A 12 10.88 11.03 1.22
C ILE A 12 9.94 9.95 0.67
N MET A 13 10.43 9.07 -0.22
CA MET A 13 9.66 7.90 -0.68
C MET A 13 9.26 6.97 0.47
N ALA A 14 10.15 6.77 1.45
CA ALA A 14 9.86 5.98 2.65
C ALA A 14 8.80 6.66 3.53
N VAL A 15 8.87 7.98 3.71
CA VAL A 15 7.85 8.76 4.44
C VAL A 15 6.48 8.67 3.75
N ALA A 16 6.42 8.79 2.42
CA ALA A 16 5.18 8.60 1.67
C ALA A 16 4.59 7.19 1.86
N GLY A 17 5.44 6.16 1.90
CA GLY A 17 5.02 4.78 2.21
C GLY A 17 4.49 4.61 3.64
N LEU A 18 5.11 5.27 4.62
CA LEU A 18 4.64 5.26 6.01
C LEU A 18 3.30 5.98 6.17
N ALA A 19 3.07 7.07 5.45
CA ALA A 19 1.77 7.75 5.44
C ALA A 19 0.66 6.83 4.90
N TRP A 20 0.94 6.10 3.81
CA TRP A 20 0.03 5.07 3.29
C TRP A 20 -0.19 3.93 4.29
N PHE A 21 0.86 3.49 4.98
CA PHE A 21 0.75 2.46 6.02
C PHE A 21 -0.16 2.88 7.17
N VAL A 22 -0.04 4.11 7.66
CA VAL A 22 -0.94 4.66 8.70
C VAL A 22 -2.38 4.72 8.19
N TYR A 23 -2.58 5.12 6.93
CA TYR A 23 -3.92 5.10 6.33
C TYR A 23 -4.49 3.69 6.23
N VAL A 24 -3.70 2.68 5.86
CA VAL A 24 -4.16 1.27 5.82
C VAL A 24 -4.61 0.81 7.21
N ILE A 25 -3.88 1.15 8.28
CA ILE A 25 -4.32 0.84 9.64
C ILE A 25 -5.68 1.50 9.94
N PHE A 26 -5.81 2.80 9.66
CA PHE A 26 -7.06 3.51 9.85
C PHE A 26 -8.20 2.88 9.03
N HIS A 27 -7.94 2.54 7.78
CA HIS A 27 -8.90 1.89 6.88
C HIS A 27 -9.38 0.56 7.46
N MET A 28 -8.46 -0.32 7.88
CA MET A 28 -8.79 -1.60 8.51
C MET A 28 -9.60 -1.44 9.79
N LEU A 29 -9.23 -0.49 10.65
CA LEU A 29 -9.98 -0.20 11.88
C LEU A 29 -11.39 0.33 11.59
N SER A 30 -11.53 1.20 10.58
CA SER A 30 -12.83 1.74 10.17
C SER A 30 -13.76 0.64 9.63
N LEU A 31 -13.21 -0.40 9.00
CA LEU A 31 -13.98 -1.55 8.52
C LEU A 31 -14.56 -2.39 9.66
N LEU A 32 -14.01 -2.34 10.88
CA LEU A 32 -14.56 -3.06 12.02
C LEU A 32 -15.96 -2.59 12.41
N VAL A 33 -16.33 -1.35 12.05
CA VAL A 33 -17.69 -0.80 12.23
C VAL A 33 -18.74 -1.64 11.51
N PHE A 34 -18.35 -2.40 10.48
CA PHE A 34 -19.23 -3.35 9.80
C PHE A 34 -19.92 -4.33 10.79
N HIS A 35 -19.23 -4.72 11.87
CA HIS A 35 -19.79 -5.63 12.88
C HIS A 35 -20.89 -5.00 13.76
N SER A 36 -21.07 -3.68 13.68
CA SER A 36 -22.13 -2.95 14.39
C SER A 36 -23.48 -3.00 13.67
N GLY A 37 -23.55 -3.66 12.50
CA GLY A 37 -24.77 -3.83 11.72
C GLY A 37 -24.96 -2.77 10.63
N ASN A 38 -25.95 -3.02 9.78
CA ASN A 38 -26.21 -2.24 8.55
C ASN A 38 -26.37 -0.74 8.82
N GLU A 39 -27.27 -0.37 9.74
CA GLU A 39 -27.62 1.03 10.00
C GLU A 39 -26.41 1.84 10.48
N VAL A 40 -25.70 1.34 11.51
CA VAL A 40 -24.52 2.02 12.07
C VAL A 40 -23.40 2.15 11.05
N PHE A 41 -23.16 1.10 10.26
CA PHE A 41 -22.12 1.12 9.24
C PHE A 41 -22.41 2.12 8.12
N ASN A 42 -23.64 2.14 7.62
CA ASN A 42 -24.04 3.08 6.57
C ASN A 42 -24.02 4.53 7.07
N GLN A 43 -24.48 4.80 8.29
CA GLN A 43 -24.38 6.14 8.91
C GLN A 43 -22.93 6.60 9.09
N PHE A 44 -22.05 5.70 9.56
CA PHE A 44 -20.63 6.00 9.70
C PHE A 44 -19.97 6.30 8.35
N TYR A 45 -20.28 5.49 7.33
CA TYR A 45 -19.76 5.66 5.98
C TYR A 45 -20.25 6.99 5.36
N ASP A 46 -21.52 7.32 5.51
CA ASP A 46 -22.08 8.58 5.03
C ASP A 46 -21.41 9.78 5.74
N TRP A 47 -21.35 9.73 7.07
CA TRP A 47 -20.72 10.76 7.89
C TRP A 47 -19.28 11.06 7.47
N ILE A 48 -18.43 10.03 7.32
CA ILE A 48 -17.03 10.24 6.95
C ILE A 48 -16.88 10.80 5.54
N ASN A 49 -17.74 10.36 4.60
CA ASN A 49 -17.69 10.83 3.22
C ASN A 49 -18.11 12.30 3.07
N HIS A 50 -18.94 12.81 3.99
CA HIS A 50 -19.34 14.22 4.02
C HIS A 50 -18.29 15.17 4.61
N LEU A 51 -17.27 14.66 5.30
CA LEU A 51 -16.23 15.51 5.88
C LEU A 51 -15.31 16.06 4.77
N ALA A 52 -15.17 17.38 4.67
CA ALA A 52 -14.24 18.00 3.71
C ALA A 52 -12.78 17.52 3.90
N VAL A 53 -12.38 17.22 5.14
CA VAL A 53 -11.05 16.67 5.45
C VAL A 53 -10.83 15.29 4.83
N TYR A 54 -11.88 14.48 4.67
CA TYR A 54 -11.79 13.18 4.02
C TYR A 54 -11.44 13.34 2.53
N HIS A 55 -12.04 14.29 1.82
CA HIS A 55 -11.69 14.57 0.43
C HIS A 55 -10.25 15.09 0.28
N LEU A 56 -9.80 15.95 1.20
CA LEU A 56 -8.41 16.40 1.23
C LEU A 56 -7.45 15.22 1.49
N LEU A 57 -7.80 14.32 2.41
CA LEU A 57 -7.05 13.10 2.67
C LEU A 57 -6.96 12.23 1.41
N VAL A 58 -8.06 12.00 0.69
CA VAL A 58 -8.07 11.22 -0.56
C VAL A 58 -7.13 11.83 -1.61
N LEU A 59 -7.21 13.16 -1.83
CA LEU A 59 -6.32 13.85 -2.76
C LEU A 59 -4.84 13.73 -2.34
N THR A 60 -4.57 13.84 -1.04
CA THR A 60 -3.22 13.69 -0.47
C THR A 60 -2.70 12.28 -0.68
N LEU A 61 -3.51 11.25 -0.43
CA LEU A 61 -3.12 9.85 -0.63
C LEU A 61 -2.82 9.55 -2.10
N ILE A 62 -3.64 10.04 -3.03
CA ILE A 62 -3.40 9.92 -4.47
C ILE A 62 -2.05 10.56 -4.84
N ALA A 63 -1.81 11.79 -4.38
CA ALA A 63 -0.55 12.48 -4.65
C ALA A 63 0.67 11.73 -4.08
N LEU A 64 0.56 11.21 -2.85
CA LEU A 64 1.59 10.40 -2.22
C LEU A 64 1.82 9.07 -2.93
N LEU A 65 0.77 8.43 -3.46
CA LEU A 65 0.89 7.18 -4.23
C LEU A 65 1.63 7.42 -5.53
N VAL A 66 1.23 8.44 -6.30
CA VAL A 66 1.90 8.83 -7.54
C VAL A 66 3.37 9.14 -7.28
N PHE A 67 3.67 9.91 -6.23
CA PHE A 67 5.04 10.20 -5.83
C PHE A 67 5.83 8.95 -5.44
N HIS A 68 5.23 8.05 -4.65
CA HIS A 68 5.85 6.82 -4.17
C HIS A 68 6.19 5.89 -5.34
N VAL A 69 5.21 5.60 -6.20
CA VAL A 69 5.36 4.74 -7.38
C VAL A 69 6.33 5.36 -8.38
N GLY A 70 6.18 6.65 -8.70
CA GLY A 70 7.08 7.36 -9.62
C GLY A 70 8.52 7.39 -9.12
N SER A 71 8.73 7.53 -7.81
CA SER A 71 10.06 7.43 -7.20
C SER A 71 10.65 6.02 -7.25
N ALA A 72 9.83 4.99 -7.02
CA ALA A 72 10.26 3.59 -7.14
C ALA A 72 10.69 3.26 -8.58
N ILE A 73 9.88 3.63 -9.57
CA ILE A 73 10.16 3.43 -11.01
C ILE A 73 11.42 4.20 -11.42
N SER A 74 11.50 5.49 -11.09
CA SER A 74 12.66 6.32 -11.46
C SER A 74 13.96 5.79 -10.88
N ARG A 75 13.94 5.28 -9.63
CA ARG A 75 15.12 4.62 -9.02
C ARG A 75 15.48 3.32 -9.74
N GLN A 76 14.51 2.52 -10.14
CA GLN A 76 14.75 1.29 -10.88
C GLN A 76 15.38 1.56 -12.25
N LEU A 77 14.87 2.56 -12.99
CA LEU A 77 15.41 2.95 -14.29
C LEU A 77 16.86 3.44 -14.16
N ARG A 78 17.15 4.32 -13.18
CA ARG A 78 18.52 4.80 -12.91
C ARG A 78 19.48 3.67 -12.52
N ASN A 79 19.02 2.71 -11.72
CA ASN A 79 19.79 1.54 -11.33
C ASN A 79 20.06 0.59 -12.50
N ASN A 80 19.22 0.58 -13.54
CA ASN A 80 19.45 -0.22 -14.74
C ASN A 80 20.47 0.43 -15.68
N VAL A 81 20.51 1.77 -15.76
CA VAL A 81 21.49 2.52 -16.57
C VAL A 81 22.90 2.48 -15.95
N SER A 82 23.00 2.45 -14.61
CA SER A 82 24.28 2.49 -13.87
C SER A 82 24.98 1.12 -13.77
N LYS A 83 24.50 0.09 -14.45
CA LYS A 83 25.15 -1.24 -14.45
C LYS A 83 26.32 -1.30 -15.44
N GLY A 84 27.52 -1.06 -14.92
CA GLY A 84 28.75 -1.72 -15.38
C GLY A 84 28.81 -3.19 -14.89
N GLN A 85 30.02 -3.76 -14.78
CA GLN A 85 30.27 -5.16 -14.36
C GLN A 85 29.35 -5.61 -13.22
N SER A 86 28.54 -6.65 -13.48
CA SER A 86 27.50 -7.12 -12.58
C SER A 86 28.12 -7.66 -11.29
N TYR A 87 27.90 -6.97 -10.16
CA TYR A 87 28.25 -7.49 -8.85
C TYR A 87 27.45 -8.78 -8.62
N LYS A 88 28.12 -9.94 -8.71
CA LYS A 88 27.53 -11.25 -8.42
C LYS A 88 27.27 -11.32 -6.92
N LYS A 89 26.05 -10.96 -6.48
CA LYS A 89 25.60 -11.33 -5.14
C LYS A 89 25.66 -12.86 -5.02
N PRO A 90 26.29 -13.42 -3.98
CA PRO A 90 26.26 -14.87 -3.76
C PRO A 90 24.81 -15.35 -3.60
N TYR A 91 24.55 -16.52 -4.18
CA TYR A 91 23.25 -17.21 -4.30
C TYR A 91 23.04 -18.14 -3.07
N PRO A 92 21.80 -18.53 -2.67
CA PRO A 92 20.45 -18.10 -3.08
C PRO A 92 19.60 -17.54 -1.93
N LEU A 93 19.08 -16.30 -2.00
CA LEU A 93 17.95 -15.84 -1.15
C LEU A 93 17.17 -14.63 -1.73
N ALA A 94 17.50 -14.16 -2.94
CA ALA A 94 16.87 -12.96 -3.48
C ALA A 94 15.60 -13.29 -4.28
N ILE A 95 14.47 -12.68 -3.91
CA ILE A 95 13.21 -12.75 -4.67
C ILE A 95 13.49 -12.30 -6.11
N PRO A 96 13.14 -13.11 -7.14
CA PRO A 96 13.37 -12.73 -8.53
C PRO A 96 12.74 -11.37 -8.84
N ARG A 97 13.44 -10.54 -9.62
CA ARG A 97 12.94 -9.19 -9.97
C ARG A 97 11.56 -9.25 -10.63
N ILE A 98 11.31 -10.24 -11.48
CA ILE A 98 10.01 -10.43 -12.14
C ILE A 98 8.89 -10.69 -11.14
N VAL A 99 9.15 -11.49 -10.09
CA VAL A 99 8.19 -11.78 -9.03
C VAL A 99 7.94 -10.53 -8.17
N ALA A 100 9.00 -9.82 -7.78
CA ALA A 100 8.86 -8.61 -6.98
C ALA A 100 8.09 -7.50 -7.72
N TRP A 101 8.42 -7.25 -9.00
CA TRP A 101 7.71 -6.25 -9.80
C TRP A 101 6.31 -6.71 -10.20
N GLY A 102 6.11 -8.00 -10.47
CA GLY A 102 4.79 -8.57 -10.69
C GLY A 102 3.86 -8.32 -9.51
N GLY A 103 4.30 -8.65 -8.29
CA GLY A 103 3.53 -8.42 -7.07
C GLY A 103 3.20 -6.95 -6.81
N VAL A 104 4.16 -6.04 -6.98
CA VAL A 104 3.90 -4.59 -6.80
C VAL A 104 2.97 -4.03 -7.88
N SER A 105 3.07 -4.51 -9.12
CA SER A 105 2.14 -4.13 -10.20
C SER A 105 0.73 -4.65 -9.92
N THR A 106 0.58 -5.90 -9.48
CA THR A 106 -0.72 -6.45 -9.05
C THR A 106 -1.32 -5.65 -7.91
N LEU A 107 -0.51 -5.25 -6.91
CA LEU A 107 -0.97 -4.38 -5.82
C LEU A 107 -1.45 -3.03 -6.34
N LEU A 108 -0.72 -2.38 -7.26
CA LEU A 108 -1.13 -1.10 -7.83
C LEU A 108 -2.46 -1.23 -8.59
N LEU A 109 -2.60 -2.27 -9.41
CA LEU A 109 -3.85 -2.56 -10.11
C LEU A 109 -5.00 -2.78 -9.12
N PHE A 110 -4.75 -3.54 -8.04
CA PHE A 110 -5.75 -3.75 -7.00
C PHE A 110 -6.15 -2.44 -6.30
N ILE A 111 -5.21 -1.57 -5.94
CA ILE A 111 -5.52 -0.28 -5.31
C ILE A 111 -6.39 0.59 -6.23
N VAL A 112 -6.04 0.69 -7.51
CA VAL A 112 -6.83 1.47 -8.49
C VAL A 112 -8.22 0.86 -8.67
N PHE A 113 -8.29 -0.46 -8.86
CA PHE A 113 -9.55 -1.20 -8.98
C PHE A 113 -10.44 -0.99 -7.75
N HIS A 114 -9.91 -1.22 -6.56
CA HIS A 114 -10.63 -1.10 -5.29
C HIS A 114 -11.11 0.34 -5.06
N PHE A 115 -10.25 1.34 -5.30
CA PHE A 115 -10.64 2.75 -5.19
C PHE A 115 -11.77 3.09 -6.15
N VAL A 116 -11.66 2.69 -7.41
CA VAL A 116 -12.69 2.97 -8.42
C VAL A 116 -14.00 2.26 -8.08
N GLN A 117 -13.94 0.97 -7.71
CA GLN A 117 -15.09 0.19 -7.29
C GLN A 117 -15.84 0.87 -6.13
N MET A 118 -15.12 1.22 -5.07
CA MET A 118 -15.73 1.79 -3.87
C MET A 118 -16.18 3.24 -4.06
N LYS A 119 -15.45 4.04 -4.87
CA LYS A 119 -15.78 5.46 -5.06
C LYS A 119 -16.92 5.70 -6.05
N PHE A 120 -17.03 4.86 -7.08
CA PHE A 120 -17.92 5.15 -8.21
C PHE A 120 -19.01 4.10 -8.44
N PHE A 121 -18.85 2.87 -7.94
CA PHE A 121 -19.80 1.78 -8.15
C PHE A 121 -20.50 1.32 -6.87
N ALA A 122 -20.11 1.84 -5.71
CA ALA A 122 -20.83 1.59 -4.47
C ALA A 122 -22.21 2.26 -4.49
N THR A 123 -23.20 1.55 -3.94
CA THR A 123 -24.56 2.05 -3.73
C THR A 123 -24.68 2.82 -2.42
N ASP A 124 -25.80 3.53 -2.23
CA ASP A 124 -26.08 4.25 -0.98
C ASP A 124 -26.09 3.32 0.25
N ASP A 125 -26.51 2.06 0.08
CA ASP A 125 -26.34 1.01 1.10
C ASP A 125 -24.98 0.30 0.91
N MET A 126 -23.94 0.83 1.54
CA MET A 126 -22.59 0.27 1.49
C MET A 126 -22.49 -1.08 2.19
N TYR A 127 -23.28 -1.31 3.25
CA TYR A 127 -23.32 -2.60 3.95
C TYR A 127 -23.77 -3.74 3.03
N GLN A 128 -24.89 -3.57 2.32
CA GLN A 128 -25.39 -4.58 1.38
C GLN A 128 -24.47 -4.72 0.16
N TYR A 129 -23.85 -3.62 -0.28
CA TYR A 129 -22.86 -3.65 -1.34
C TYR A 129 -21.66 -4.54 -0.98
N MET A 130 -21.12 -4.42 0.24
CA MET A 130 -20.04 -5.27 0.73
C MET A 130 -20.44 -6.75 0.77
N LEU A 131 -21.62 -7.07 1.32
CA LEU A 131 -22.14 -8.44 1.34
C LEU A 131 -22.23 -9.03 -0.07
N THR A 132 -22.71 -8.24 -1.02
CA THR A 132 -22.85 -8.64 -2.43
C THR A 132 -21.49 -8.93 -3.06
N ILE A 133 -20.52 -8.03 -2.87
CA ILE A 133 -19.15 -8.22 -3.39
C ILE A 133 -18.55 -9.50 -2.85
N PHE A 134 -18.55 -9.70 -1.53
CA PHE A 134 -17.88 -10.83 -0.92
C PHE A 134 -18.60 -12.17 -1.08
N SER A 135 -19.88 -12.14 -1.50
CA SER A 135 -20.61 -13.35 -1.92
C SER A 135 -20.18 -13.87 -3.30
N GLN A 136 -19.50 -13.06 -4.10
CA GLN A 136 -19.01 -13.45 -5.43
C GLN A 136 -17.60 -14.07 -5.33
N PRO A 137 -17.40 -15.35 -5.72
CA PRO A 137 -16.10 -16.02 -5.57
C PRO A 137 -14.94 -15.32 -6.30
N LEU A 138 -15.20 -14.76 -7.48
CA LEU A 138 -14.20 -14.02 -8.25
C LEU A 138 -13.74 -12.76 -7.51
N MET A 139 -14.67 -12.01 -6.92
CA MET A 139 -14.35 -10.81 -6.15
C MET A 139 -13.58 -11.16 -4.88
N LEU A 140 -14.00 -12.21 -4.16
CA LEU A 140 -13.26 -12.70 -3.01
C LEU A 140 -11.81 -13.04 -3.39
N PHE A 141 -11.58 -13.73 -4.51
CA PHE A 141 -10.24 -14.01 -5.01
C PHE A 141 -9.44 -12.75 -5.31
N VAL A 142 -10.02 -11.75 -5.99
CA VAL A 142 -9.36 -10.47 -6.28
C VAL A 142 -8.92 -9.76 -5.00
N TYR A 143 -9.78 -9.73 -3.97
CA TYR A 143 -9.47 -9.11 -2.68
C TYR A 143 -8.41 -9.88 -1.90
N LEU A 144 -8.44 -11.21 -1.90
CA LEU A 144 -7.39 -12.04 -1.29
C LEU A 144 -6.04 -11.84 -1.99
N LEU A 145 -6.02 -11.75 -3.32
CA LEU A 145 -4.81 -11.45 -4.07
C LEU A 145 -4.26 -10.05 -3.74
N GLY A 146 -5.14 -9.06 -3.61
CA GLY A 146 -4.81 -7.72 -3.12
C GLY A 146 -4.16 -7.76 -1.73
N LEU A 147 -4.76 -8.50 -0.79
CA LEU A 147 -4.26 -8.65 0.57
C LEU A 147 -2.88 -9.31 0.60
N VAL A 148 -2.67 -10.39 -0.16
CA VAL A 148 -1.37 -11.09 -0.24
C VAL A 148 -0.28 -10.17 -0.78
N THR A 149 -0.57 -9.45 -1.86
CA THR A 149 0.40 -8.55 -2.49
C THR A 149 0.70 -7.32 -1.63
N LEU A 150 -0.31 -6.78 -0.94
CA LEU A 150 -0.15 -5.72 0.07
C LEU A 150 0.73 -6.20 1.23
N SER A 151 0.43 -7.39 1.78
CA SER A 151 1.17 -7.98 2.90
C SER A 151 2.65 -8.20 2.55
N ALA A 152 2.92 -8.77 1.37
CA ALA A 152 4.28 -8.94 0.87
C ALA A 152 5.02 -7.61 0.68
N HIS A 153 4.32 -6.60 0.15
CA HIS A 153 4.87 -5.25 -0.03
C HIS A 153 5.20 -4.58 1.31
N LEU A 154 4.27 -4.62 2.29
CA LEU A 154 4.46 -4.07 3.63
C LEU A 154 5.58 -4.77 4.38
N HIS A 155 5.63 -6.11 4.35
CA HIS A 155 6.71 -6.87 4.99
C HIS A 155 8.08 -6.44 4.44
N HIS A 156 8.21 -6.33 3.12
CA HIS A 156 9.44 -5.85 2.49
C HIS A 156 9.75 -4.38 2.84
N GLY A 157 8.75 -3.50 2.78
CA GLY A 157 8.90 -2.06 3.03
C GLY A 157 9.28 -1.76 4.48
N LEU A 158 8.51 -2.27 5.44
CA LEU A 158 8.68 -2.04 6.87
C LEU A 158 9.99 -2.64 7.39
N ALA A 159 10.40 -3.82 6.91
CA ALA A 159 11.67 -4.43 7.32
C ALA A 159 12.88 -3.53 7.04
N ASN A 160 12.79 -2.65 6.04
CA ASN A 160 13.88 -1.80 5.56
C ASN A 160 13.63 -0.29 5.77
N VAL A 161 12.53 0.10 6.42
CA VAL A 161 12.12 1.51 6.50
C VAL A 161 13.10 2.33 7.34
N LEU A 162 13.54 1.80 8.49
CA LEU A 162 14.51 2.47 9.37
C LEU A 162 15.88 2.66 8.70
N GLN A 163 16.32 1.70 7.88
CA GLN A 163 17.51 1.84 7.05
C GLN A 163 17.33 2.91 5.97
N SER A 164 16.15 2.96 5.36
CA SER A 164 15.84 3.95 4.34
C SER A 164 15.82 5.38 4.88
N LEU A 165 15.40 5.56 6.14
CA LEU A 165 15.44 6.83 6.86
C LEU A 165 16.83 7.18 7.41
N GLY A 166 17.72 6.18 7.55
CA GLY A 166 19.06 6.32 8.13
C GLY A 166 19.07 6.28 9.66
N VAL A 167 18.03 5.70 10.27
CA VAL A 167 17.89 5.52 11.72
C VAL A 167 18.58 4.25 12.21
N SER A 168 18.65 3.22 11.35
CA SER A 168 19.29 1.94 11.69
C SER A 168 20.16 1.42 10.54
N ALA A 169 21.21 0.67 10.89
CA ALA A 169 22.04 -0.06 9.94
C ALA A 169 21.49 -1.47 9.64
N VAL A 170 20.58 -2.00 10.47
CA VAL A 170 20.05 -3.36 10.34
C VAL A 170 18.59 -3.38 9.89
N ASN A 171 18.19 -4.49 9.28
CA ASN A 171 16.80 -4.73 8.89
C ASN A 171 16.04 -5.40 10.05
N HIS A 172 14.71 -5.28 10.03
CA HIS A 172 13.85 -5.72 11.12
C HIS A 172 12.75 -6.67 10.61
N TYR A 173 13.13 -7.74 9.90
CA TYR A 173 12.17 -8.66 9.27
C TYR A 173 11.16 -9.27 10.25
N ARG A 174 11.62 -9.70 11.44
CA ARG A 174 10.72 -10.30 12.45
C ARG A 174 9.65 -9.32 12.91
N LEU A 175 10.04 -8.07 13.18
CA LEU A 175 9.10 -7.03 13.59
C LEU A 175 8.11 -6.71 12.47
N ALA A 176 8.60 -6.54 11.24
CA ALA A 176 7.75 -6.31 10.08
C ALA A 176 6.74 -7.45 9.86
N PHE A 177 7.16 -8.71 10.05
CA PHE A 177 6.29 -9.86 9.94
C PHE A 177 5.19 -9.87 11.01
N VAL A 178 5.54 -9.61 12.27
CA VAL A 178 4.56 -9.51 13.36
C VAL A 178 3.57 -8.38 13.09
N ILE A 179 4.04 -7.21 12.65
CA ILE A 179 3.16 -6.09 12.32
C ILE A 179 2.18 -6.49 11.21
N VAL A 180 2.66 -7.09 10.11
CA VAL A 180 1.81 -7.49 8.98
C VAL A 180 0.82 -8.60 9.34
N LEU A 181 1.12 -9.46 10.31
CA LEU A 181 0.16 -10.46 10.78
C LEU A 181 -0.95 -9.87 11.66
N LEU A 182 -0.69 -8.75 12.33
CA LEU A 182 -1.62 -8.15 13.29
C LEU A 182 -2.60 -7.16 12.64
N ILE A 183 -2.32 -6.71 11.42
CA ILE A 183 -3.11 -5.70 10.69
C ILE A 183 -3.74 -6.32 9.44
#